data_AF-A0A518XF81-F1
#
_entry.id   AF-A0A518XF81-F1
#
_cell.length_a   1.000
_cell.length_b   1.000
_cell.length_c   1.000
_cell.angle_alpha   90.00
_cell.angle_beta   90.00
_cell.angle_gamma   90.00
#
_symmetry.space_group_name_H-M   'P 1'
#
loop_
_entity.id
_entity.type
_entity.pdbx_description
1 polymer ?
#
loop_
_entity_poly.entity_id
_entity_poly.type
_entity_poly.pdbx_seq_one_letter_code
_entity_poly.pdbx_strand_id
1 'polypeptide(L)'
;MTSTLLAPHPFGDLITEASLTEKFAHFHQWEDRYRQLIQLSRQLPALPEALKSAENELSGCENRVWLSSQLRPDGTLHFYGDSEGRIVRGLLAVLLTAVEGKTPAALLAQDPLALFDTLGLRAQLSASRSSGLKALAAAVQRAARAHYAG
;
A
#
# COMPACT_ATOMS: atom_id res chain seq x y z
N MET A 1 -25.40 -0.51 -9.37
CA MET A 1 -25.30 -0.87 -7.94
C MET A 1 -23.94 -0.41 -7.46
N THR A 2 -23.87 0.68 -6.69
CA THR A 2 -22.62 1.17 -6.10
C THR A 2 -22.19 0.17 -5.03
N SER A 3 -21.14 -0.60 -5.29
CA SER A 3 -20.56 -1.48 -4.27
C SER A 3 -19.94 -0.59 -3.20
N THR A 4 -20.39 -0.70 -1.95
CA THR A 4 -19.79 0.00 -0.82
C THR A 4 -18.37 -0.52 -0.62
N LEU A 5 -17.39 0.39 -0.66
CA LEU A 5 -15.99 0.05 -0.42
C LEU A 5 -15.79 -0.27 1.06
N LEU A 6 -15.13 -1.39 1.35
CA LEU A 6 -14.69 -1.73 2.70
C LEU A 6 -13.48 -0.89 3.09
N ALA A 7 -13.54 -0.20 4.23
CA ALA A 7 -12.45 0.61 4.77
C ALA A 7 -11.84 1.59 3.73
N PRO A 8 -12.64 2.52 3.17
CA PRO A 8 -12.20 3.44 2.13
C PRO A 8 -11.05 4.33 2.61
N HIS A 9 -10.16 4.71 1.71
CA HIS A 9 -8.99 5.54 1.99
C HIS A 9 -8.68 6.52 0.85
N PRO A 10 -7.89 7.59 1.09
CA PRO A 10 -7.62 8.61 0.07
C PRO A 10 -6.54 8.24 -0.95
N PHE A 11 -5.77 7.17 -0.74
CA PHE A 11 -4.61 6.80 -1.55
C PHE A 11 -5.01 6.22 -2.91
N GLY A 12 -4.43 6.73 -4.00
CA GLY A 12 -4.77 6.35 -5.38
C GLY A 12 -5.92 7.15 -5.99
N ASP A 13 -6.62 7.96 -5.20
CA ASP A 13 -7.71 8.83 -5.64
C ASP A 13 -7.39 10.30 -5.30
N LEU A 14 -7.54 10.70 -4.02
CA LEU A 14 -7.21 12.05 -3.56
C LEU A 14 -5.70 12.28 -3.40
N ILE A 15 -4.96 11.23 -3.04
CA ILE A 15 -3.49 11.23 -2.93
C ILE A 15 -2.96 10.35 -4.04
N THR A 16 -2.45 10.94 -5.11
CA THR A 16 -2.06 10.24 -6.34
C THR A 16 -0.56 9.97 -6.41
N GLU A 17 -0.15 9.05 -7.30
CA GLU A 17 1.27 8.81 -7.58
C GLU A 17 2.00 10.10 -8.01
N ALA A 18 1.31 10.96 -8.78
CA ALA A 18 1.84 12.25 -9.23
C ALA A 18 2.07 13.22 -8.06
N SER A 19 1.08 13.38 -7.16
CA SER A 19 1.22 14.30 -6.03
C SER A 19 2.26 13.82 -5.01
N LEU A 20 2.38 12.51 -4.81
CA LEU A 20 3.48 11.96 -4.02
C LEU A 20 4.83 12.20 -4.68
N THR A 21 4.96 11.94 -5.98
CA THR A 21 6.22 12.16 -6.71
C THR A 21 6.67 13.62 -6.63
N GLU A 22 5.76 14.56 -6.90
CA GLU A 22 6.03 16.01 -6.78
C GLU A 22 6.46 16.38 -5.36
N LYS A 23 5.72 15.91 -4.34
CA LYS A 23 6.03 16.21 -2.94
C LYS A 23 7.39 15.67 -2.52
N PHE A 24 7.71 14.44 -2.89
CA PHE A 24 8.99 13.80 -2.54
C PHE A 24 10.18 14.34 -3.33
N ALA A 25 9.96 14.91 -4.51
CA ALA A 25 11.03 15.55 -5.31
C ALA A 25 11.67 16.75 -4.57
N HIS A 26 10.92 17.41 -3.68
CA HIS A 26 11.43 18.51 -2.85
C HIS A 26 12.24 18.05 -1.63
N PHE A 27 12.31 16.74 -1.34
CA PHE A 27 13.04 16.24 -0.18
C PHE A 27 14.48 15.89 -0.53
N HIS A 28 15.41 16.59 0.10
CA HIS A 28 16.84 16.34 -0.08
C HIS A 28 17.38 15.38 0.98
N GLN A 29 16.81 15.38 2.18
CA GLN A 29 17.27 14.55 3.30
C GLN A 29 16.37 13.34 3.55
N TRP A 30 16.92 12.32 4.21
CA TRP A 30 16.14 11.13 4.57
C TRP A 30 15.09 11.44 5.63
N GLU A 31 15.41 12.34 6.56
CA GLU A 31 14.54 12.76 7.66
C GLU A 31 13.23 13.38 7.14
N ASP A 32 13.28 14.11 6.03
CA ASP A 32 12.08 14.67 5.39
C ASP A 32 11.17 13.57 4.85
N ARG A 33 11.74 12.59 4.14
CA ARG A 33 11.00 11.42 3.64
C ARG A 33 10.39 10.63 4.79
N TYR A 34 11.14 10.44 5.88
CA TYR A 34 10.68 9.76 7.08
C TYR A 34 9.51 10.49 7.75
N ARG A 35 9.61 11.82 7.91
CA ARG A 35 8.51 12.65 8.41
C ARG A 35 7.29 12.55 7.50
N GLN A 36 7.49 12.52 6.18
CA GLN A 36 6.39 12.37 5.24
C GLN A 36 5.69 11.01 5.38
N LEU A 37 6.42 9.91 5.58
CA LEU A 37 5.80 8.60 5.84
C LEU A 37 4.93 8.63 7.11
N ILE A 38 5.37 9.32 8.16
CA ILE A 38 4.56 9.50 9.37
C ILE A 38 3.28 10.30 9.03
N GLN A 39 3.37 11.37 8.24
CA GLN A 39 2.18 12.11 7.82
C GLN A 39 1.20 11.26 7.01
N LEU A 40 1.70 10.43 6.08
CA LEU A 40 0.87 9.52 5.30
C LEU A 40 0.19 8.48 6.20
N SER A 41 0.90 7.94 7.20
CA SER A 41 0.32 6.99 8.16
C SER A 41 -0.87 7.54 8.94
N ARG A 42 -0.96 8.86 9.13
CA ARG A 42 -2.08 9.53 9.83
C ARG A 42 -3.29 9.73 8.93
N GLN A 43 -3.08 9.73 7.62
CA GLN A 43 -4.13 9.88 6.62
C GLN A 43 -4.77 8.54 6.23
N LEU A 44 -4.13 7.41 6.57
CA LEU A 44 -4.75 6.09 6.48
C LEU A 44 -5.76 5.92 7.63
N PRO A 45 -7.05 5.71 7.34
CA PRO A 45 -8.04 5.42 8.37
C PRO A 45 -7.67 4.14 9.14
N ALA A 46 -8.06 4.05 10.40
CA ALA A 46 -7.86 2.83 11.18
C ALA A 46 -8.73 1.72 10.58
N LEU A 47 -8.14 0.53 10.42
CA LEU A 47 -8.91 -0.61 9.94
C LEU A 47 -9.81 -1.13 11.07
N PRO A 48 -11.13 -1.29 10.84
CA PRO A 48 -12.03 -1.89 11.81
C PRO A 48 -11.54 -3.25 12.29
N GLU A 49 -11.69 -3.54 13.58
CA GLU A 49 -11.17 -4.79 14.17
C GLU A 49 -11.77 -6.04 13.52
N ALA A 50 -13.04 -5.97 13.09
CA ALA A 50 -13.70 -7.06 12.37
C ALA A 50 -13.08 -7.38 11.00
N LEU A 51 -12.24 -6.49 10.47
CA LEU A 51 -11.51 -6.70 9.22
C LEU A 51 -10.05 -7.09 9.45
N LYS A 52 -9.60 -7.23 10.71
CA LYS A 52 -8.28 -7.76 11.06
C LYS A 52 -8.44 -9.22 11.44
N SER A 53 -7.77 -10.10 10.71
CA SER A 53 -7.81 -11.53 10.97
C SER A 53 -6.44 -12.15 10.74
N ALA A 54 -6.23 -13.38 11.23
CA ALA A 54 -4.97 -14.07 11.03
C ALA A 54 -4.72 -14.39 9.54
N GLU A 55 -5.78 -14.53 8.76
CA GLU A 55 -5.72 -14.86 7.33
C GLU A 55 -5.21 -13.71 6.47
N ASN A 56 -5.49 -12.46 6.87
CA ASN A 56 -5.02 -11.26 6.15
C ASN A 56 -3.83 -10.56 6.82
N GLU A 57 -3.33 -11.11 7.93
CA GLU A 57 -2.09 -10.69 8.56
C GLU A 57 -0.89 -11.15 7.74
N LEU A 58 0.06 -10.25 7.50
CA LEU A 58 1.28 -10.53 6.76
C LEU A 58 2.38 -11.01 7.70
N SER A 59 2.89 -12.21 7.43
CA SER A 59 4.10 -12.71 8.07
C SER A 59 5.37 -12.02 7.53
N GLY A 60 6.41 -11.93 8.36
CA GLY A 60 7.70 -11.36 7.98
C GLY A 60 7.82 -9.84 8.14
N CYS A 61 6.84 -9.19 8.77
CA CYS A 61 6.93 -7.81 9.24
C CYS A 61 7.30 -7.78 10.74
N GLU A 62 8.14 -6.82 11.15
CA GLU A 62 8.47 -6.58 12.56
C GLU A 62 7.25 -6.18 13.40
N ASN A 63 6.33 -5.44 12.80
CA ASN A 63 5.05 -5.07 13.40
C ASN A 63 3.94 -5.82 12.66
N ARG A 64 2.79 -6.02 13.30
CA ARG A 64 1.63 -6.60 12.61
C ARG A 64 1.17 -5.67 11.49
N VAL A 65 0.85 -6.29 10.35
CA VAL A 65 0.37 -5.63 9.14
C VAL A 65 -0.76 -6.47 8.59
N TRP A 66 -1.87 -5.84 8.25
CA TRP A 66 -2.99 -6.48 7.57
C TRP A 66 -3.17 -5.86 6.20
N LEU A 67 -3.41 -6.69 5.19
CA LEU A 67 -3.72 -6.23 3.84
C LEU A 67 -4.73 -7.17 3.19
N SER A 68 -5.79 -6.59 2.64
CA SER A 68 -6.85 -7.30 1.92
C SER A 68 -7.26 -6.52 0.69
N SER A 69 -8.06 -7.16 -0.15
CA SER A 69 -8.56 -6.57 -1.39
C SER A 69 -10.01 -6.94 -1.64
N GLN A 70 -10.73 -6.05 -2.32
CA GLN A 70 -12.09 -6.24 -2.80
C GLN A 70 -12.11 -6.03 -4.32
N LEU A 71 -12.57 -7.02 -5.07
CA LEU A 71 -12.83 -6.86 -6.50
C LEU A 71 -14.06 -5.97 -6.70
N ARG A 72 -13.89 -4.89 -7.44
CA ARG A 72 -14.96 -3.94 -7.78
C ARG A 72 -15.76 -4.41 -8.99
N PRO A 73 -17.01 -3.94 -9.16
CA PRO A 73 -17.83 -4.27 -10.33
C PRO A 73 -17.23 -3.87 -11.68
N ASP A 74 -16.32 -2.89 -11.70
CA ASP A 74 -15.59 -2.44 -12.90
C ASP A 74 -14.36 -3.30 -13.23
N GLY A 75 -14.10 -4.36 -12.45
CA GLY A 75 -12.97 -5.27 -12.62
C GLY A 75 -11.66 -4.78 -12.02
N THR A 76 -11.66 -3.63 -11.32
CA THR A 76 -10.48 -3.13 -10.59
C THR A 76 -10.43 -3.67 -9.16
N LEU A 77 -9.24 -3.67 -8.56
CA LEU A 77 -9.07 -4.06 -7.15
C LEU A 77 -8.99 -2.81 -6.26
N HIS A 78 -9.82 -2.81 -5.22
CA HIS A 78 -9.67 -1.94 -4.07
C HIS A 78 -8.81 -2.64 -3.02
N PHE A 79 -7.76 -2.00 -2.52
CA PHE A 79 -6.96 -2.53 -1.42
C PHE A 79 -7.26 -1.79 -0.13
N TYR A 80 -7.16 -2.47 1.01
CA TYR A 80 -7.29 -1.85 2.33
C TYR A 80 -6.47 -2.62 3.35
N GLY A 81 -6.01 -1.92 4.40
CA GLY A 81 -5.10 -2.52 5.36
C GLY A 81 -4.73 -1.58 6.49
N ASP A 82 -3.92 -2.09 7.42
CA ASP A 82 -3.38 -1.32 8.54
C ASP A 82 -2.04 -1.87 9.02
N SER A 83 -1.35 -1.11 9.85
CA SER A 83 -0.18 -1.59 10.59
C SER A 83 -0.07 -0.93 11.94
N GLU A 84 0.39 -1.69 12.93
CA GLU A 84 0.72 -1.18 14.27
C GLU A 84 1.95 -0.26 14.25
N GLY A 85 2.87 -0.50 13.31
CA GLY A 85 4.07 0.30 13.14
C GLY A 85 3.79 1.53 12.29
N ARG A 86 3.93 2.74 12.85
CA ARG A 86 3.68 4.02 12.13
C ARG A 86 4.43 4.14 10.80
N ILE A 87 5.68 3.71 10.74
CA ILE A 87 6.48 3.77 9.51
C ILE A 87 5.99 2.76 8.48
N VAL A 88 5.70 1.53 8.91
CA VAL A 88 5.17 0.50 8.02
C VAL A 88 3.78 0.90 7.51
N ARG A 89 2.95 1.54 8.35
CA ARG A 89 1.68 2.14 7.96
C ARG A 89 1.83 3.25 6.93
N GLY A 90 2.89 4.06 7.02
CA GLY A 90 3.25 5.06 6.01
C GLY A 90 3.70 4.42 4.69
N LEU A 91 4.48 3.33 4.74
CA LEU A 91 4.87 2.57 3.56
C LEU A 91 3.65 1.89 2.91
N LEU A 92 2.74 1.34 3.71
CA LEU A 92 1.47 0.79 3.25
C LEU A 92 0.66 1.85 2.51
N ALA A 93 0.56 3.08 3.03
CA ALA A 93 -0.11 4.18 2.32
C ALA A 93 0.49 4.49 0.94
N VAL A 94 1.82 4.45 0.80
CA VAL A 94 2.50 4.59 -0.51
C VAL A 94 2.16 3.42 -1.43
N LEU A 95 2.16 2.19 -0.92
CA LEU A 95 1.78 1.02 -1.70
C LEU A 95 0.34 1.12 -2.18
N LEU A 96 -0.61 1.45 -1.29
CA LEU A 96 -2.02 1.63 -1.64
C LEU A 96 -2.16 2.66 -2.77
N THR A 97 -1.41 3.78 -2.70
CA THR A 97 -1.39 4.78 -3.78
C THR A 97 -0.97 4.19 -5.12
N ALA A 98 -0.02 3.25 -5.11
CA ALA A 98 0.51 2.61 -6.32
C ALA A 98 -0.36 1.48 -6.88
N VAL A 99 -1.30 0.91 -6.11
CA VAL A 99 -2.03 -0.32 -6.52
C VAL A 99 -3.53 -0.13 -6.61
N GLU A 100 -4.06 0.92 -5.98
CA GLU A 100 -5.49 1.18 -5.88
C GLU A 100 -6.13 1.39 -7.25
N GLY A 101 -7.30 0.76 -7.47
CA GLY A 101 -8.08 0.94 -8.70
C GLY A 101 -7.45 0.35 -9.94
N LYS A 102 -6.40 -0.49 -9.81
CA LYS A 102 -5.79 -1.20 -10.94
C LYS A 102 -6.47 -2.55 -11.16
N THR A 103 -6.50 -3.00 -12.42
CA THR A 103 -6.98 -4.34 -12.76
C THR A 103 -5.98 -5.42 -12.33
N PRO A 104 -6.43 -6.66 -12.11
CA PRO A 104 -5.53 -7.80 -11.89
C PRO A 104 -4.41 -7.90 -12.92
N ALA A 105 -4.73 -7.68 -14.21
CA ALA A 105 -3.75 -7.70 -15.30
C ALA A 105 -2.67 -6.62 -15.14
N ALA A 106 -3.07 -5.37 -14.85
CA ALA A 106 -2.14 -4.27 -14.66
C ALA A 106 -1.21 -4.48 -13.46
N LEU A 107 -1.74 -5.05 -12.36
CA LEU A 107 -0.97 -5.34 -11.15
C LEU A 107 0.04 -6.48 -11.33
N LEU A 108 -0.21 -7.40 -12.26
CA LEU A 108 0.73 -8.47 -12.61
C LEU A 108 1.79 -8.02 -13.62
N ALA A 109 1.48 -7.00 -14.42
CA ALA A 109 2.39 -6.47 -15.43
C ALA A 109 3.46 -5.49 -14.87
N GLN A 110 3.29 -4.99 -13.65
CA GLN A 110 4.13 -3.96 -13.06
C GLN A 110 4.65 -4.38 -11.67
N ASP A 111 5.85 -3.90 -11.29
CA ASP A 111 6.33 -4.06 -9.91
C ASP A 111 5.52 -3.15 -8.97
N PRO A 112 4.79 -3.68 -7.97
CA PRO A 112 4.09 -2.86 -6.98
C PRO A 112 5.01 -1.92 -6.20
N LEU A 113 6.32 -2.17 -6.20
CA LEU A 113 7.31 -1.37 -5.49
C LEU A 113 7.97 -0.27 -6.33
N ALA A 114 7.64 -0.13 -7.63
CA ALA A 114 8.26 0.86 -8.52
C ALA A 114 8.13 2.30 -8.01
N LEU A 115 7.01 2.64 -7.35
CA LEU A 115 6.82 3.96 -6.76
C LEU A 115 7.83 4.23 -5.62
N PHE A 116 8.23 3.22 -4.84
CA PHE A 116 9.20 3.41 -3.75
C PHE A 116 10.59 3.77 -4.26
N ASP A 117 10.96 3.28 -5.44
CA ASP A 117 12.20 3.65 -6.12
C ASP A 117 12.12 5.09 -6.61
N THR A 118 10.99 5.48 -7.22
CA THR A 118 10.73 6.87 -7.66
C THR A 118 10.77 7.88 -6.51
N LEU A 119 10.22 7.52 -5.35
CA LEU A 119 10.21 8.39 -4.15
C LEU A 119 11.54 8.37 -3.37
N GLY A 120 12.54 7.58 -3.82
CA GLY A 120 13.83 7.45 -3.14
C GLY A 120 13.72 6.84 -1.74
N LEU A 121 12.73 5.97 -1.51
CA LEU A 121 12.47 5.34 -0.21
C LEU A 121 13.27 4.05 -0.03
N ARG A 122 13.34 3.22 -1.08
CA ARG A 122 13.79 1.82 -0.98
C ARG A 122 15.22 1.68 -0.46
N ALA A 123 16.14 2.53 -0.91
CA ALA A 123 17.56 2.46 -0.56
C ALA A 123 17.88 2.79 0.91
N GLN A 124 16.96 3.46 1.63
CA GLN A 124 17.17 3.95 2.99
C GLN A 124 16.43 3.11 4.05
N LEU A 125 15.69 2.08 3.62
CA LEU A 125 14.98 1.18 4.54
C LEU A 125 15.96 0.18 5.18
N SER A 126 15.76 -0.11 6.47
CA SER A 126 16.45 -1.21 7.13
C SER A 126 16.11 -2.56 6.45
N ALA A 127 16.94 -3.58 6.68
CA ALA A 127 16.70 -4.92 6.15
C ALA A 127 15.30 -5.45 6.50
N SER A 128 14.87 -5.25 7.75
CA SER A 128 13.55 -5.67 8.22
C SER A 128 12.39 -4.95 7.53
N ARG A 129 12.48 -3.62 7.38
CA ARG A 129 11.46 -2.85 6.64
C ARG A 129 11.41 -3.23 5.16
N SER A 130 12.57 -3.54 4.58
CA SER A 130 12.66 -4.05 3.21
C SER A 130 11.98 -5.41 3.06
N SER A 131 12.10 -6.31 4.05
CA SER A 131 11.36 -7.58 4.08
C SER A 131 9.86 -7.38 4.19
N GLY A 132 9.40 -6.47 5.06
CA GLY A 132 7.98 -6.12 5.15
C GLY A 132 7.42 -5.56 3.85
N LEU A 133 8.21 -4.74 3.14
CA LEU A 133 7.83 -4.20 1.83
C LEU A 133 7.67 -5.29 0.77
N LYS A 134 8.55 -6.30 0.78
CA LYS A 134 8.43 -7.47 -0.11
C LYS A 134 7.19 -8.31 0.23
N ALA A 135 6.87 -8.48 1.52
CA ALA A 135 5.67 -9.21 1.95
C ALA A 135 4.38 -8.53 1.46
N LEU A 136 4.34 -7.19 1.55
CA LEU A 136 3.28 -6.35 1.02
C LEU A 136 3.12 -6.50 -0.51
N ALA A 137 4.21 -6.37 -1.27
CA ALA A 137 4.18 -6.55 -2.72
C ALA A 137 3.71 -7.96 -3.13
N ALA A 138 4.19 -8.99 -2.43
CA ALA A 138 3.75 -10.36 -2.66
C ALA A 138 2.26 -10.56 -2.38
N ALA A 139 1.71 -9.88 -1.36
CA ALA A 139 0.29 -9.90 -1.06
C ALA A 139 -0.56 -9.26 -2.17
N VAL A 140 -0.13 -8.11 -2.71
CA VAL A 140 -0.78 -7.48 -3.88
C VAL A 140 -0.79 -8.44 -5.07
N GLN A 141 0.35 -9.06 -5.39
CA GLN A 141 0.43 -9.99 -6.51
C GLN A 141 -0.41 -11.26 -6.29
N ARG A 142 -0.53 -11.76 -5.05
CA ARG A 142 -1.42 -12.88 -4.72
C ARG A 142 -2.88 -12.50 -4.94
N ALA A 143 -3.30 -11.33 -4.45
CA ALA A 143 -4.66 -10.81 -4.67
C ALA A 143 -4.96 -10.66 -6.17
N ALA A 144 -4.04 -10.09 -6.93
CA ALA A 144 -4.18 -9.96 -8.39
C ALA A 144 -4.33 -11.33 -9.07
N ARG A 145 -3.47 -12.31 -8.75
CA ARG A 145 -3.58 -13.68 -9.29
C ARG A 145 -4.93 -14.36 -8.98
N ALA A 146 -5.47 -14.14 -7.78
CA ALA A 146 -6.76 -14.74 -7.38
C ALA A 146 -7.95 -14.23 -8.22
N HIS A 147 -7.82 -13.05 -8.81
CA HIS A 147 -8.87 -12.41 -9.62
C HIS A 147 -8.48 -12.28 -11.10
N TYR A 148 -7.35 -12.86 -11.52
CA TYR A 148 -6.91 -12.82 -12.91
C TYR A 148 -7.61 -13.93 -13.70
N ALA A 149 -8.61 -13.56 -14.50
CA ALA A 149 -9.13 -14.40 -15.56
C ALA A 149 -8.23 -14.19 -16.78
N GLY A 150 -7.32 -15.15 -17.02
CA GLY A 150 -6.47 -15.15 -18.23
C GLY A 150 -7.25 -15.38 -19.50
#